data_AF-A0A367XTM4-F1
#
_entry.id   AF-A0A367XTM4-F1
#
_cell.length_a   1.000
_cell.length_b   1.000
_cell.length_c   1.000
_cell.angle_alpha   90.00
_cell.angle_beta   90.00
_cell.angle_gamma   90.00
#
_symmetry.space_group_name_H-M   'P 1'
#
loop_
_entity.id
_entity.type
_entity.pdbx_description
1 polymer ?
#
loop_
_entity_poly.entity_id
_entity_poly.type
_entity_poly.pdbx_seq_one_letter_code
_entity_poly.pdbx_strand_id
1 'polypeptide(L)'
;MTGAISSDILVRARSALLDVLEALDEQRDAVIVVGAQAVYLRTGSLKVALAETTKDSDVTIDPRELHDDPLLEAAMRRAGFLPTDQPGAWVRPDGIPIDLMIPERLAGKGRRSAEIPPHDKHATRRAVGLEAALVDNSEMFIRSLDPQDSRSSTAKVAGNAALLVAKLHKIGERVDDPERLQDKDAHDLYRILQATETADLAHATARLLADDLSRKVTEVALSYLKDYFASGPDAIGSAMAGRAEQGVGDPDTVSVSTALLAQDLIDALSRGDAQKA
;
A
#
# COMPACT_ATOMS: atom_id res chain seq x y z
N MET A 1 -26.65 -0.94 -10.25
CA MET A 1 -26.76 -0.15 -9.01
C MET A 1 -25.54 -0.28 -8.10
N THR A 2 -24.82 -1.41 -8.10
CA THR A 2 -23.57 -1.63 -7.33
C THR A 2 -22.40 -0.73 -7.76
N GLY A 3 -22.26 -0.44 -9.07
CA GLY A 3 -21.18 0.41 -9.59
C GLY A 3 -21.21 1.87 -9.09
N ALA A 4 -22.41 2.46 -8.91
CA ALA A 4 -22.55 3.83 -8.43
C ALA A 4 -22.21 3.99 -6.93
N ILE A 5 -22.45 2.95 -6.13
CA ILE A 5 -22.11 2.91 -4.70
C ILE A 5 -20.59 2.71 -4.53
N SER A 6 -19.97 1.92 -5.40
CA SER A 6 -18.52 1.69 -5.41
C SER A 6 -17.74 2.93 -5.89
N SER A 7 -18.27 3.70 -6.85
CA SER A 7 -17.65 4.98 -7.23
C SER A 7 -17.75 6.03 -6.12
N ASP A 8 -18.88 6.08 -5.40
CA ASP A 8 -19.07 7.00 -4.27
C ASP A 8 -18.06 6.74 -3.13
N ILE A 9 -17.82 5.46 -2.79
CA ILE A 9 -16.88 5.15 -1.71
C ILE A 9 -15.44 5.52 -2.06
N LEU A 10 -15.02 5.31 -3.31
CA LEU A 10 -13.68 5.68 -3.78
C LEU A 10 -13.48 7.20 -3.76
N VAL A 11 -14.47 7.96 -4.23
CA VAL A 11 -14.47 9.44 -4.19
C VAL A 11 -14.33 9.93 -2.76
N ARG A 12 -15.12 9.37 -1.84
CA ARG A 12 -15.06 9.72 -0.42
C ARG A 12 -13.73 9.34 0.22
N ALA A 13 -13.16 8.19 -0.12
CA ALA A 13 -11.83 7.78 0.33
C ALA A 13 -10.73 8.72 -0.18
N ARG A 14 -10.76 9.11 -1.46
CA ARG A 14 -9.83 10.12 -2.00
C ARG A 14 -9.94 11.46 -1.28
N SER A 15 -11.17 11.92 -1.02
CA SER A 15 -11.38 13.13 -0.23
C SER A 15 -10.80 12.98 1.17
N ALA A 16 -10.93 11.83 1.83
CA ALA A 16 -10.39 11.63 3.18
C ALA A 16 -8.87 11.67 3.17
N LEU A 17 -8.25 11.07 2.14
CA LEU A 17 -6.82 11.17 1.93
C LEU A 17 -6.37 12.62 1.77
N LEU A 18 -7.09 13.44 1.00
CA LEU A 18 -6.78 14.87 0.86
C LEU A 18 -6.93 15.62 2.19
N ASP A 19 -7.96 15.32 2.99
CA ASP A 19 -8.14 15.92 4.32
C ASP A 19 -6.93 15.61 5.23
N VAL A 20 -6.38 14.38 5.16
CA VAL A 20 -5.20 13.98 5.95
C VAL A 20 -3.92 14.62 5.43
N LEU A 21 -3.74 14.71 4.12
CA LEU A 21 -2.57 15.38 3.54
C LEU A 21 -2.55 16.87 3.88
N GLU A 22 -3.72 17.52 3.90
CA GLU A 22 -3.86 18.91 4.35
C GLU A 22 -3.60 19.03 5.87
N ALA A 23 -4.17 18.12 6.67
CA ALA A 23 -3.97 18.13 8.12
C ALA A 23 -2.51 17.94 8.53
N LEU A 24 -1.76 17.15 7.76
CA LEU A 24 -0.37 16.80 8.03
C LEU A 24 0.61 17.55 7.11
N ASP A 25 0.23 18.68 6.51
CA ASP A 25 1.10 19.43 5.59
C ASP A 25 2.39 19.92 6.27
N GLU A 26 2.32 20.32 7.54
CA GLU A 26 3.49 20.68 8.35
C GLU A 26 4.41 19.48 8.65
N GLN A 27 3.93 18.25 8.42
CA GLN A 27 4.66 16.98 8.58
C GLN A 27 4.89 16.29 7.22
N ARG A 28 4.65 16.97 6.10
CA ARG A 28 4.56 16.36 4.76
C ARG A 28 5.79 15.55 4.35
N ASP A 29 6.97 15.92 4.83
CA ASP A 29 8.21 15.22 4.48
C ASP A 29 8.29 13.83 5.14
N ALA A 30 7.56 13.62 6.24
CA ALA A 30 7.41 12.34 6.89
C ALA A 30 6.26 11.49 6.33
N VAL A 31 5.31 12.07 5.58
CA VAL A 31 4.08 11.38 5.17
C VAL A 31 4.21 10.79 3.77
N ILE A 32 4.00 9.47 3.64
CA ILE A 32 4.04 8.75 2.38
C ILE A 32 2.72 7.99 2.19
N VAL A 33 2.02 8.25 1.08
CA VAL A 33 0.77 7.55 0.72
C VAL A 33 1.08 6.11 0.32
N VAL A 34 0.37 5.16 0.94
CA VAL A 34 0.50 3.72 0.70
C VAL A 34 -0.89 3.08 0.47
N GLY A 35 -0.96 1.75 0.49
CA GLY A 35 -2.22 1.02 0.39
C GLY A 35 -2.89 1.13 -0.99
N ALA A 36 -4.19 0.87 -1.04
CA ALA A 36 -4.93 0.80 -2.31
C ALA A 36 -4.97 2.15 -3.06
N GLN A 37 -5.05 3.28 -2.34
CA GLN A 37 -5.01 4.60 -2.97
C GLN A 37 -3.69 4.87 -3.71
N ALA A 38 -2.56 4.42 -3.16
CA ALA A 38 -1.26 4.50 -3.82
C ALA A 38 -1.18 3.58 -5.04
N VAL A 39 -1.71 2.36 -4.94
CA VAL A 39 -1.80 1.43 -6.09
C VAL A 39 -2.59 2.08 -7.23
N TYR A 40 -3.75 2.67 -6.94
CA TYR A 40 -4.59 3.32 -7.96
C TYR A 40 -3.91 4.55 -8.57
N LEU A 41 -3.22 5.37 -7.76
CA LEU A 41 -2.41 6.48 -8.28
C LEU A 41 -1.34 6.01 -9.26
N ARG A 42 -0.67 4.89 -8.94
CA ARG A 42 0.42 4.34 -9.75
C ARG A 42 -0.04 3.57 -10.97
N THR A 43 -1.24 2.99 -10.92
CA THR A 43 -1.75 2.06 -11.94
C THR A 43 -2.97 2.57 -12.70
N GLY A 44 -3.47 3.78 -12.40
CA GLY A 44 -4.75 4.30 -12.91
C GLY A 44 -4.87 4.46 -14.43
N SER A 45 -3.78 4.33 -15.20
CA SER A 45 -3.85 4.22 -16.67
C SER A 45 -4.22 2.81 -17.16
N LEU A 46 -4.17 1.80 -16.28
CA LEU A 46 -4.46 0.41 -16.61
C LEU A 46 -5.97 0.17 -16.64
N LYS A 47 -6.44 -0.50 -17.70
CA LYS A 47 -7.83 -0.94 -17.82
C LYS A 47 -7.94 -2.38 -17.33
N VAL A 48 -8.28 -2.55 -16.04
CA VAL A 48 -8.70 -3.84 -15.47
C VAL A 48 -10.21 -3.91 -15.33
N ALA A 49 -10.77 -5.11 -15.34
CA ALA A 49 -12.22 -5.32 -15.31
C ALA A 49 -12.83 -4.96 -13.95
N LEU A 50 -12.09 -5.25 -12.85
CA LEU A 50 -12.50 -4.81 -11.52
C LEU A 50 -12.27 -3.29 -11.38
N ALA A 51 -13.34 -2.55 -11.11
CA ALA A 51 -13.23 -1.12 -10.83
C ALA A 51 -12.43 -0.86 -9.55
N GLU A 52 -11.74 0.27 -9.50
CA GLU A 52 -11.09 0.75 -8.28
C GLU A 52 -12.14 0.93 -7.18
N THR A 53 -11.94 0.24 -6.05
CA THR A 53 -12.87 0.32 -4.94
C THR A 53 -12.10 0.14 -3.64
N THR A 54 -11.83 1.24 -2.96
CA THR A 54 -11.30 1.22 -1.61
C THR A 54 -12.05 2.21 -0.75
N LYS A 55 -12.39 1.75 0.45
CA LYS A 55 -12.88 2.59 1.53
C LYS A 55 -11.72 3.12 2.39
N ASP A 56 -10.61 2.38 2.40
CA ASP A 56 -9.46 2.65 3.25
C ASP A 56 -8.48 3.57 2.52
N SER A 57 -7.97 4.58 3.21
CA SER A 57 -6.79 5.32 2.78
C SER A 57 -5.70 5.15 3.82
N ASP A 58 -4.48 4.93 3.36
CA ASP A 58 -3.38 4.52 4.22
C ASP A 58 -2.19 5.43 3.96
N VAL A 59 -1.53 5.87 5.03
CA VAL A 59 -0.23 6.53 4.94
C VAL A 59 0.76 5.84 5.88
N THR A 60 2.03 5.85 5.49
CA THR A 60 3.12 5.52 6.40
C THR A 60 3.86 6.80 6.78
N ILE A 61 4.32 6.84 8.03
CA ILE A 61 5.09 7.92 8.62
C ILE A 61 6.56 7.48 8.69
N ASP A 62 7.46 8.32 8.17
CA ASP A 62 8.89 8.23 8.42
C ASP A 62 9.25 8.99 9.69
N PRO A 63 9.50 8.31 10.83
CA PRO A 63 9.80 9.00 12.08
C PRO A 63 11.14 9.74 12.07
N ARG A 64 11.99 9.52 11.06
CA ARG A 64 13.28 10.22 10.93
C ARG A 64 13.10 11.65 10.43
N GLU A 65 12.02 11.90 9.70
CA GLU A 65 11.65 13.19 9.13
C GLU A 65 10.47 13.83 9.90
N LEU A 66 9.93 13.14 10.89
CA LEU A 66 8.78 13.59 11.67
C LEU A 66 9.22 14.64 12.71
N HIS A 67 8.54 15.79 12.72
CA HIS A 67 8.81 16.87 13.67
C HIS A 67 8.01 16.69 14.96
N ASP A 68 8.55 17.18 16.07
CA ASP A 68 7.88 17.18 17.38
C ASP A 68 6.56 17.96 17.40
N ASP A 69 6.41 18.99 16.54
CA ASP A 69 5.23 19.85 16.40
C ASP A 69 4.94 20.10 14.90
N PRO A 70 3.66 20.04 14.45
CA PRO A 70 2.47 19.68 15.21
C PRO A 70 2.41 18.19 15.56
N LEU A 71 1.85 17.87 16.73
CA LEU A 71 1.56 16.49 17.11
C LEU A 71 0.57 15.83 16.13
N LEU A 72 0.88 14.63 15.63
CA LEU A 72 0.03 13.87 14.70
C LEU A 72 -1.42 13.77 15.17
N GLU A 73 -1.63 13.37 16.43
CA GLU A 73 -2.97 13.20 17.00
C GLU A 73 -3.73 14.52 17.14
N ALA A 74 -3.03 15.63 17.37
CA ALA A 74 -3.65 16.95 17.45
C ALA A 74 -4.06 17.45 16.05
N ALA A 75 -3.19 17.25 15.06
CA ALA A 75 -3.47 17.57 13.66
C ALA A 75 -4.67 16.77 13.12
N MET A 76 -4.68 15.45 13.32
CA MET A 76 -5.79 14.58 12.91
C MET A 76 -7.12 14.99 13.56
N ARG A 77 -7.12 15.28 14.87
CA ARG A 77 -8.33 15.74 15.58
C ARG A 77 -8.82 17.10 15.08
N ARG A 78 -7.92 18.04 14.79
CA ARG A 78 -8.30 19.33 14.18
C ARG A 78 -8.98 19.15 12.83
N ALA A 79 -8.52 18.19 12.04
CA ALA A 79 -9.12 17.82 10.76
C ALA A 79 -10.41 16.98 10.91
N GLY A 80 -10.89 16.74 12.14
CA GLY A 80 -12.14 16.05 12.42
C GLY A 80 -12.03 14.53 12.46
N PHE A 81 -10.84 13.95 12.32
CA PHE A 81 -10.63 12.51 12.47
C PHE A 81 -10.63 12.11 13.94
N LEU A 82 -11.32 11.02 14.25
CA LEU A 82 -11.39 10.45 15.59
C LEU A 82 -10.60 9.14 15.64
N PRO A 83 -9.81 8.89 16.70
CA PRO A 83 -9.13 7.61 16.85
C PRO A 83 -10.13 6.50 17.20
N THR A 84 -9.82 5.29 16.77
CA THR A 84 -10.58 4.09 17.13
C THR A 84 -9.94 3.37 18.33
N ASP A 85 -10.44 2.17 18.67
CA ASP A 85 -9.83 1.28 19.67
C ASP A 85 -8.54 0.61 19.16
N GLN A 86 -8.31 0.62 17.85
CA GLN A 86 -7.09 0.14 17.23
C GLN A 86 -6.08 1.30 17.07
N PRO A 87 -4.83 1.16 17.58
CA PRO A 87 -3.79 2.15 17.35
C PRO A 87 -3.62 2.47 15.87
N GLY A 88 -3.32 3.72 15.54
CA GLY A 88 -3.11 4.18 14.17
C GLY A 88 -4.34 4.20 13.27
N ALA A 89 -5.47 3.62 13.70
CA ALA A 89 -6.71 3.65 12.94
C ALA A 89 -7.56 4.84 13.36
N TRP A 90 -7.83 5.70 12.38
CA TRP A 90 -8.61 6.92 12.50
C TRP A 90 -9.86 6.82 11.64
N VAL A 91 -10.91 7.54 11.99
CA VAL A 91 -12.15 7.58 11.22
C VAL A 91 -12.63 9.01 11.05
N ARG A 92 -12.95 9.37 9.82
CA ARG A 92 -13.63 10.64 9.50
C ARG A 92 -15.11 10.56 9.94
N PRO A 93 -15.81 11.68 10.23
CA PRO A 93 -17.18 11.62 10.74
C PRO A 93 -18.19 10.89 9.86
N ASP A 94 -17.92 10.76 8.56
CA ASP A 94 -18.73 10.02 7.60
C ASP A 94 -18.43 8.50 7.56
N GLY A 95 -17.54 8.01 8.43
CA GLY A 95 -17.21 6.60 8.60
C GLY A 95 -16.13 6.08 7.64
N ILE A 96 -15.39 6.95 6.96
CA ILE A 96 -14.25 6.59 6.13
C ILE A 96 -13.00 6.42 7.00
N PRO A 97 -12.40 5.22 7.04
CA PRO A 97 -11.21 4.95 7.82
C PRO A 97 -9.94 5.48 7.14
N ILE A 98 -8.99 5.91 7.97
CA ILE A 98 -7.60 6.14 7.57
C ILE A 98 -6.66 5.49 8.57
N ASP A 99 -5.67 4.76 8.08
CA ASP A 99 -4.57 4.25 8.89
C ASP A 99 -3.34 5.14 8.77
N LEU A 100 -2.84 5.62 9.91
CA LEU A 100 -1.48 6.13 10.06
C LEU A 100 -0.59 4.98 10.55
N MET A 101 0.34 4.56 9.71
CA MET A 101 1.26 3.46 10.00
C MET A 101 2.70 3.93 10.14
N ILE A 102 3.53 3.11 10.75
CA ILE A 102 4.98 3.28 10.79
C ILE A 102 5.64 1.95 10.40
N PRO A 103 6.80 1.95 9.72
CA PRO A 103 7.56 0.72 9.51
C PRO A 103 7.96 0.09 10.85
N GLU A 104 7.80 -1.23 10.96
CA GLU A 104 8.10 -2.01 12.17
C GLU A 104 9.47 -1.67 12.74
N ARG A 105 10.49 -1.59 11.86
CA ARG A 105 11.87 -1.36 12.27
C ARG A 105 12.09 0.00 12.93
N LEU A 106 11.21 0.97 12.71
CA LEU A 106 11.32 2.31 13.25
C LEU A 106 10.24 2.63 14.30
N ALA A 107 9.38 1.67 14.63
CA ALA A 107 8.20 1.87 15.48
C ALA A 107 8.49 2.01 16.99
N GLY A 108 9.75 1.93 17.42
CA GLY A 108 10.09 1.91 18.85
C GLY A 108 9.53 0.68 19.58
N LYS A 109 9.34 0.79 20.89
CA LYS A 109 8.84 -0.32 21.72
C LYS A 109 7.32 -0.46 21.58
N GLY A 110 6.81 -1.65 21.89
CA GLY A 110 5.37 -1.96 21.85
C GLY A 110 5.05 -3.17 20.99
N ARG A 111 3.76 -3.52 20.93
CA ARG A 111 3.27 -4.70 20.17
C ARG A 111 2.44 -4.36 18.94
N ARG A 112 1.68 -3.26 18.98
CA ARG A 112 0.79 -2.82 17.88
C ARG A 112 0.88 -1.32 17.65
N SER A 113 1.00 -0.55 18.72
CA SER A 113 1.33 0.88 18.72
C SER A 113 2.79 1.12 18.30
N ALA A 114 3.07 2.34 17.88
CA ALA A 114 4.42 2.88 17.80
C ALA A 114 4.73 3.75 19.01
N GLU A 115 5.98 3.81 19.45
CA GLU A 115 6.43 4.75 20.48
C GLU A 115 7.39 5.75 19.83
N ILE A 116 6.86 6.95 19.52
CA ILE A 116 7.59 8.02 18.82
C ILE A 116 7.37 9.34 19.60
N PRO A 117 8.02 9.55 20.75
CA PRO A 117 7.87 10.79 21.49
C PRO A 117 8.24 12.00 20.60
N PRO A 118 7.52 13.13 20.71
CA PRO A 118 6.46 13.43 21.68
C PRO A 118 5.05 12.97 21.29
N HIS A 119 4.87 12.33 20.14
CA HIS A 119 3.56 11.91 19.65
C HIS A 119 2.91 10.83 20.52
N ASP A 120 1.58 10.84 20.57
CA ASP A 120 0.83 9.82 21.28
C ASP A 120 1.12 8.44 20.67
N LYS A 121 1.41 7.45 21.51
CA LYS A 121 1.73 6.08 21.07
C LYS A 121 0.58 5.41 20.29
N HIS A 122 -0.66 5.89 20.42
CA HIS A 122 -1.81 5.40 19.68
C HIS A 122 -2.03 6.15 18.36
N ALA A 123 -1.24 7.20 18.07
CA ALA A 123 -1.40 7.98 16.85
C ALA A 123 -1.09 7.17 15.60
N THR A 124 -0.18 6.21 15.69
CA THR A 124 0.23 5.33 14.60
C THR A 124 0.28 3.86 15.03
N ARG A 125 0.24 2.95 14.06
CA ARG A 125 0.48 1.52 14.26
C ARG A 125 1.68 1.03 13.48
N ARG A 126 2.38 0.05 14.04
CA ARG A 126 3.49 -0.62 13.34
C ARG A 126 2.97 -1.55 12.24
N ALA A 127 3.71 -1.65 11.15
CA ALA A 127 3.45 -2.61 10.08
C ALA A 127 4.76 -3.00 9.38
N VAL A 128 4.91 -4.32 9.12
CA VAL A 128 6.06 -4.88 8.42
C VAL A 128 5.90 -4.67 6.92
N GLY A 129 7.01 -4.38 6.24
CA GLY A 129 7.04 -4.22 4.78
C GLY A 129 6.89 -2.77 4.33
N LEU A 130 6.48 -1.86 5.23
CA LEU A 130 6.43 -0.43 4.94
C LEU A 130 7.81 0.22 4.90
N GLU A 131 8.87 -0.45 5.36
CA GLU A 131 10.25 0.01 5.23
C GLU A 131 10.60 0.32 3.77
N ALA A 132 10.10 -0.49 2.83
CA ALA A 132 10.32 -0.28 1.42
C ALA A 132 9.73 1.05 0.91
N ALA A 133 8.61 1.51 1.48
CA ALA A 133 7.97 2.77 1.09
C ALA A 133 8.82 3.99 1.45
N LEU A 134 9.69 3.89 2.46
CA LEU A 134 10.62 4.95 2.83
C LEU A 134 11.79 5.07 1.85
N VAL A 135 12.04 4.04 1.03
CA VAL A 135 13.14 3.98 0.07
C VAL A 135 12.65 4.18 -1.37
N ASP A 136 11.57 3.51 -1.75
CA ASP A 136 10.93 3.63 -3.06
C ASP A 136 9.63 4.43 -2.94
N ASN A 137 9.74 5.74 -3.11
CA ASN A 137 8.63 6.67 -3.23
C ASN A 137 9.00 7.82 -4.17
N SER A 138 7.98 8.55 -4.64
CA SER A 138 8.16 9.80 -5.38
C SER A 138 6.98 10.72 -5.16
N GLU A 139 7.20 12.03 -5.30
CA GLU A 139 6.12 13.00 -5.27
C GLU A 139 5.17 12.79 -6.44
N MET A 140 3.86 12.84 -6.16
CA MET A 140 2.81 12.80 -7.16
C MET A 140 1.77 13.88 -6.88
N PHE A 141 1.18 14.40 -7.94
CA PHE A 141 0.04 15.30 -7.83
C PHE A 141 -1.25 14.48 -7.64
N ILE A 142 -1.91 14.68 -6.52
CA ILE A 142 -3.14 13.99 -6.14
C ILE A 142 -4.31 14.97 -6.24
N ARG A 143 -5.32 14.62 -7.04
CA ARG A 143 -6.55 15.43 -7.21
C ARG A 143 -7.73 14.73 -6.54
N SER A 144 -8.75 15.51 -6.21
CA SER A 144 -10.05 14.93 -5.87
C SER A 144 -10.62 14.14 -7.05
N LEU A 145 -11.40 13.11 -6.74
CA LEU A 145 -12.18 12.36 -7.73
C LEU A 145 -13.61 12.92 -7.86
N ASP A 146 -14.05 13.80 -6.96
CA ASP A 146 -15.31 14.51 -7.10
C ASP A 146 -15.14 15.67 -8.11
N PRO A 147 -15.89 15.71 -9.22
CA PRO A 147 -15.78 16.80 -10.20
C PRO A 147 -16.16 18.18 -9.65
N GLN A 148 -16.82 18.25 -8.48
CA GLN A 148 -17.15 19.51 -7.80
C GLN A 148 -16.11 19.93 -6.75
N ASP A 149 -15.14 19.07 -6.43
CA ASP A 149 -14.07 19.33 -5.47
C ASP A 149 -12.76 19.65 -6.20
N SER A 150 -12.31 20.90 -6.08
CA SER A 150 -11.10 21.37 -6.75
C SER A 150 -9.82 21.12 -5.96
N ARG A 151 -9.90 20.52 -4.76
CA ARG A 151 -8.74 20.28 -3.92
C ARG A 151 -7.75 19.32 -4.57
N SER A 152 -6.49 19.57 -4.26
CA SER A 152 -5.37 18.76 -4.69
C SER A 152 -4.20 18.93 -3.73
N SER A 153 -3.32 17.94 -3.69
CA SER A 153 -2.09 17.98 -2.91
C SER A 153 -0.94 17.33 -3.68
N THR A 154 0.29 17.81 -3.46
CA THR A 154 1.50 17.12 -3.87
C THR A 154 2.03 16.37 -2.65
N ALA A 155 2.13 15.05 -2.75
CA ALA A 155 2.60 14.22 -1.63
C ALA A 155 3.50 13.09 -2.13
N LYS A 156 4.36 12.58 -1.24
CA LYS A 156 5.11 11.34 -1.51
C LYS A 156 4.14 10.18 -1.60
N VAL A 157 4.26 9.38 -2.65
CA VAL A 157 3.49 8.15 -2.85
C VAL A 157 4.47 7.00 -2.97
N ALA A 158 4.22 5.88 -2.30
CA ALA A 158 5.07 4.70 -2.43
C ALA A 158 5.15 4.25 -3.91
N GLY A 159 6.34 3.83 -4.31
CA GLY A 159 6.60 3.26 -5.62
C GLY A 159 6.06 1.83 -5.73
N ASN A 160 6.00 1.32 -6.95
CA ASN A 160 5.40 0.02 -7.24
C ASN A 160 6.14 -1.15 -6.58
N ALA A 161 7.47 -1.06 -6.43
CA ALA A 161 8.23 -2.10 -5.73
C ALA A 161 7.92 -2.08 -4.23
N ALA A 162 7.85 -0.89 -3.61
CA ALA A 162 7.45 -0.77 -2.22
C ALA A 162 6.02 -1.26 -1.94
N LEU A 163 5.07 -0.93 -2.80
CA LEU A 163 3.68 -1.37 -2.67
C LEU A 163 3.55 -2.89 -2.80
N LEU A 164 4.31 -3.48 -3.73
CA LEU A 164 4.39 -4.93 -3.88
C LEU A 164 4.93 -5.60 -2.61
N VAL A 165 6.04 -5.10 -2.04
CA VAL A 165 6.60 -5.60 -0.78
C VAL A 165 5.58 -5.51 0.36
N ALA A 166 4.97 -4.35 0.56
CA ALA A 166 3.99 -4.14 1.64
C ALA A 166 2.78 -5.08 1.53
N LYS A 167 2.26 -5.28 0.31
CA LYS A 167 1.11 -6.16 0.06
C LYS A 167 1.46 -7.64 0.25
N LEU A 168 2.66 -8.06 -0.12
CA LEU A 168 3.13 -9.43 0.10
C LEU A 168 3.23 -9.77 1.59
N HIS A 169 3.75 -8.85 2.41
CA HIS A 169 3.72 -9.03 3.88
C HIS A 169 2.30 -9.15 4.42
N LYS A 170 1.39 -8.28 3.96
CA LYS A 170 -0.02 -8.34 4.37
C LYS A 170 -0.69 -9.67 4.03
N ILE A 171 -0.38 -10.27 2.88
CA ILE A 171 -0.89 -11.59 2.48
C ILE A 171 -0.21 -12.69 3.29
N GLY A 172 1.13 -12.66 3.43
CA GLY A 172 1.90 -13.65 4.17
C GLY A 172 1.49 -13.74 5.65
N GLU A 173 1.18 -12.61 6.30
CA GLU A 173 0.67 -12.58 7.68
C GLU A 173 -0.72 -13.23 7.87
N ARG A 174 -1.43 -13.50 6.77
CA ARG A 174 -2.83 -13.94 6.77
C ARG A 174 -3.05 -15.26 6.05
N VAL A 175 -2.01 -15.83 5.43
CA VAL A 175 -2.12 -17.04 4.60
C VAL A 175 -2.67 -18.23 5.38
N ASP A 176 -2.36 -18.32 6.67
CA ASP A 176 -2.83 -19.37 7.58
C ASP A 176 -4.20 -19.04 8.24
N ASP A 177 -4.80 -17.90 7.90
CA ASP A 177 -6.08 -17.42 8.41
C ASP A 177 -7.02 -17.01 7.25
N PRO A 178 -7.75 -17.99 6.67
CA PRO A 178 -8.58 -17.75 5.49
C PRO A 178 -9.65 -16.68 5.68
N GLU A 179 -10.14 -16.45 6.90
CA GLU A 179 -11.15 -15.42 7.18
C GLU A 179 -10.60 -14.00 7.05
N ARG A 180 -9.27 -13.83 7.20
CA ARG A 180 -8.59 -12.54 7.11
C ARG A 180 -8.00 -12.28 5.73
N LEU A 181 -7.91 -13.29 4.86
CA LEU A 181 -7.50 -13.11 3.48
C LEU A 181 -8.52 -12.27 2.72
N GLN A 182 -8.01 -11.39 1.86
CA GLN A 182 -8.82 -10.46 1.09
C GLN A 182 -8.35 -10.53 -0.36
N ASP A 183 -9.19 -11.02 -1.26
CA ASP A 183 -8.87 -11.18 -2.68
C ASP A 183 -8.40 -9.85 -3.31
N LYS A 184 -8.90 -8.70 -2.82
CA LYS A 184 -8.45 -7.36 -3.25
C LYS A 184 -6.95 -7.12 -3.05
N ASP A 185 -6.32 -7.69 -2.01
CA ASP A 185 -4.90 -7.48 -1.77
C ASP A 185 -4.03 -8.21 -2.81
N ALA A 186 -4.47 -9.38 -3.28
CA ALA A 186 -3.82 -10.08 -4.38
C ALA A 186 -4.12 -9.42 -5.74
N HIS A 187 -5.32 -8.89 -5.94
CA HIS A 187 -5.64 -8.13 -7.16
C HIS A 187 -4.83 -6.83 -7.29
N ASP A 188 -4.54 -6.16 -6.17
CA ASP A 188 -3.62 -5.01 -6.18
C ASP A 188 -2.21 -5.40 -6.66
N LEU A 189 -1.71 -6.60 -6.32
CA LEU A 189 -0.46 -7.12 -6.88
C LEU A 189 -0.56 -7.32 -8.39
N TYR A 190 -1.66 -7.93 -8.87
CA TYR A 190 -1.89 -8.10 -10.30
C TYR A 190 -1.87 -6.75 -11.03
N ARG A 191 -2.53 -5.72 -10.49
CA ARG A 191 -2.47 -4.35 -11.06
C ARG A 191 -1.05 -3.81 -11.14
N ILE A 192 -0.25 -3.96 -10.08
CA ILE A 192 1.13 -3.48 -10.05
C ILE A 192 1.98 -4.19 -11.10
N LEU A 193 1.90 -5.53 -11.12
CA LEU A 193 2.65 -6.39 -12.03
C LEU A 193 2.28 -6.12 -13.49
N GLN A 194 0.99 -5.88 -13.77
CA GLN A 194 0.48 -5.66 -15.12
C GLN A 194 0.72 -4.22 -15.63
N ALA A 195 0.76 -3.23 -14.72
CA ALA A 195 0.94 -1.82 -15.09
C ALA A 195 2.41 -1.38 -15.16
N THR A 196 3.34 -2.20 -14.66
CA THR A 196 4.76 -1.84 -14.57
C THR A 196 5.57 -2.78 -15.43
N GLU A 197 6.47 -2.24 -16.26
CA GLU A 197 7.43 -3.06 -17.00
C GLU A 197 8.29 -3.87 -16.02
N THR A 198 8.42 -5.17 -16.27
CA THR A 198 9.14 -6.11 -15.37
C THR A 198 10.57 -5.64 -15.08
N ALA A 199 11.25 -5.06 -16.07
CA ALA A 199 12.62 -4.55 -15.91
C ALA A 199 12.70 -3.38 -14.92
N ASP A 200 11.74 -2.44 -14.98
CA ASP A 200 11.68 -1.29 -14.07
C ASP A 200 11.36 -1.74 -12.65
N LEU A 201 10.42 -2.67 -12.51
CA LEU A 201 10.05 -3.25 -11.22
C LEU A 201 11.20 -4.05 -10.60
N ALA A 202 11.93 -4.83 -11.41
CA ALA A 202 13.13 -5.54 -10.97
C ALA A 202 14.24 -4.57 -10.56
N HIS A 203 14.47 -3.49 -11.32
CA HIS A 203 15.46 -2.48 -10.96
C HIS A 203 15.13 -1.78 -9.64
N ALA A 204 13.87 -1.36 -9.45
CA ALA A 204 13.42 -0.75 -8.20
C ALA A 204 13.54 -1.74 -7.01
N THR A 205 13.16 -2.99 -7.21
CA THR A 205 13.29 -4.05 -6.19
C THR A 205 14.75 -4.32 -5.84
N ALA A 206 15.65 -4.30 -6.82
CA ALA A 206 17.10 -4.43 -6.57
C ALA A 206 17.65 -3.27 -5.74
N ARG A 207 17.12 -2.04 -5.88
CA ARG A 207 17.48 -0.93 -4.97
C ARG A 207 17.00 -1.19 -3.55
N LEU A 208 15.79 -1.73 -3.39
CA LEU A 208 15.26 -2.10 -2.07
C LEU A 208 16.09 -3.19 -1.38
N LEU A 209 16.61 -4.14 -2.15
CA LEU A 209 17.55 -5.17 -1.66
C LEU A 209 18.93 -4.59 -1.31
N ALA A 210 19.36 -3.54 -2.01
CA ALA A 210 20.63 -2.88 -1.72
C ALA A 210 20.55 -2.00 -0.46
N ASP A 211 19.39 -1.43 -0.14
CA ASP A 211 19.19 -0.57 1.02
C ASP A 211 19.06 -1.37 2.34
N ASP A 212 19.81 -0.96 3.36
CA ASP A 212 19.85 -1.68 4.64
C ASP A 212 18.51 -1.65 5.39
N LEU A 213 17.70 -0.59 5.26
CA LEU A 213 16.41 -0.47 5.93
C LEU A 213 15.40 -1.48 5.34
N SER A 214 15.32 -1.55 4.00
CA SER A 214 14.32 -2.38 3.30
C SER A 214 14.77 -3.79 2.92
N ARG A 215 16.08 -4.10 2.94
CA ARG A 215 16.60 -5.39 2.44
C ARG A 215 15.85 -6.60 2.99
N LYS A 216 15.82 -6.74 4.32
CA LYS A 216 15.26 -7.93 4.98
C LYS A 216 13.77 -8.12 4.70
N VAL A 217 12.98 -7.05 4.72
CA VAL A 217 11.54 -7.16 4.41
C VAL A 217 11.32 -7.46 2.92
N THR A 218 12.20 -6.98 2.05
CA THR A 218 12.13 -7.26 0.60
C THR A 218 12.48 -8.72 0.31
N GLU A 219 13.50 -9.29 0.95
CA GLU A 219 13.86 -10.72 0.83
C GLU A 219 12.70 -11.64 1.23
N VAL A 220 12.06 -11.35 2.37
CA VAL A 220 10.89 -12.10 2.84
C VAL A 220 9.72 -11.95 1.86
N ALA A 221 9.45 -10.73 1.39
CA ALA A 221 8.40 -10.49 0.40
C ALA A 221 8.65 -11.27 -0.89
N LEU A 222 9.88 -11.33 -1.41
CA LEU A 222 10.21 -12.13 -2.59
C LEU A 222 10.01 -13.63 -2.39
N SER A 223 10.19 -14.11 -1.15
CA SER A 223 9.87 -15.50 -0.80
C SER A 223 8.35 -15.73 -0.88
N TYR A 224 7.54 -14.81 -0.35
CA TYR A 224 6.09 -14.84 -0.51
C TYR A 224 5.64 -14.72 -1.96
N LEU A 225 6.28 -13.88 -2.79
CA LEU A 225 5.96 -13.77 -4.21
C LEU A 225 6.20 -15.10 -4.92
N LYS A 226 7.31 -15.76 -4.62
CA LYS A 226 7.64 -17.08 -5.18
C LYS A 226 6.64 -18.15 -4.76
N ASP A 227 6.38 -18.24 -3.45
CA ASP A 227 5.60 -19.33 -2.87
C ASP A 227 4.09 -19.18 -3.13
N TYR A 228 3.57 -17.95 -3.07
CA TYR A 228 2.13 -17.71 -3.15
C TYR A 228 1.64 -17.28 -4.53
N PHE A 229 2.52 -16.86 -5.44
CA PHE A 229 2.13 -16.40 -6.78
C PHE A 229 2.84 -17.15 -7.90
N ALA A 230 4.18 -17.12 -7.92
CA ALA A 230 4.96 -17.67 -9.04
C ALA A 230 4.90 -19.20 -9.16
N SER A 231 4.43 -19.90 -8.12
CA SER A 231 4.27 -21.36 -8.12
C SER A 231 3.16 -21.89 -9.04
N GLY A 232 2.37 -21.00 -9.64
CA GLY A 232 1.38 -21.33 -10.67
C GLY A 232 0.04 -20.60 -10.47
N PRO A 233 -0.90 -20.74 -11.42
CA PRO A 233 -2.22 -20.11 -11.32
C PRO A 233 -3.03 -20.57 -10.11
N ASP A 234 -2.81 -21.80 -9.64
CA ASP A 234 -3.49 -22.36 -8.45
C ASP A 234 -2.81 -21.97 -7.12
N ALA A 235 -1.67 -21.28 -7.16
CA ALA A 235 -1.05 -20.75 -5.96
C ALA A 235 -1.99 -19.75 -5.29
N ILE A 236 -2.03 -19.74 -3.95
CA ILE A 236 -3.09 -19.05 -3.19
C ILE A 236 -3.24 -17.58 -3.59
N GLY A 237 -2.13 -16.85 -3.78
CA GLY A 237 -2.12 -15.45 -4.20
C GLY A 237 -2.61 -15.27 -5.64
N SER A 238 -2.15 -16.09 -6.58
CA SER A 238 -2.61 -16.05 -7.98
C SER A 238 -4.11 -16.35 -8.08
N ALA A 239 -4.58 -17.39 -7.39
CA ALA A 239 -5.98 -17.75 -7.34
C ALA A 239 -6.84 -16.66 -6.67
N MET A 240 -6.34 -16.03 -5.59
CA MET A 240 -7.00 -14.87 -4.96
C MET A 240 -7.15 -13.71 -5.94
N ALA A 241 -6.12 -13.39 -6.71
CA ALA A 241 -6.16 -12.32 -7.71
C ALA A 241 -7.24 -12.62 -8.78
N GLY A 242 -7.33 -13.85 -9.26
CA GLY A 242 -8.39 -14.26 -10.18
C GLY A 242 -9.78 -14.19 -9.57
N ARG A 243 -9.94 -14.70 -8.35
CA ARG A 243 -11.24 -14.66 -7.65
C ARG A 243 -11.78 -13.24 -7.48
N ALA A 244 -10.91 -12.24 -7.33
CA ALA A 244 -11.31 -10.84 -7.26
C ALA A 244 -12.09 -10.35 -8.50
N GLU A 245 -11.91 -10.99 -9.67
CA GLU A 245 -12.64 -10.65 -10.90
C GLU A 245 -13.86 -11.55 -11.18
N GLN A 246 -14.25 -12.41 -10.23
CA GLN A 246 -15.44 -13.24 -10.39
C GLN A 246 -16.70 -12.39 -10.64
N GLY A 247 -17.37 -12.69 -11.75
CA GLY A 247 -18.61 -12.01 -12.15
C GLY A 247 -18.42 -10.63 -12.80
N VAL A 248 -17.18 -10.16 -12.98
CA VAL A 248 -16.88 -8.88 -13.63
C VAL A 248 -15.82 -8.96 -14.73
N GLY A 249 -14.91 -9.94 -14.66
CA GLY A 249 -13.82 -10.14 -15.62
C GLY A 249 -13.57 -11.62 -15.93
N ASP A 250 -12.30 -11.98 -16.13
CA ASP A 250 -11.87 -13.35 -16.44
C ASP A 250 -10.92 -13.88 -15.34
N PRO A 251 -11.46 -14.57 -14.31
CA PRO A 251 -10.69 -15.09 -13.19
C PRO A 251 -9.53 -16.00 -13.58
N ASP A 252 -9.71 -16.84 -14.60
CA ASP A 252 -8.70 -17.82 -15.00
C ASP A 252 -7.54 -17.10 -15.68
N THR A 253 -7.85 -16.17 -16.59
CA THR A 253 -6.84 -15.33 -17.25
C THR A 253 -6.06 -14.49 -16.24
N VAL A 254 -6.71 -13.91 -15.23
CA VAL A 254 -6.03 -13.12 -14.20
C VAL A 254 -5.13 -13.99 -13.33
N SER A 255 -5.58 -15.18 -12.93
CA SER A 255 -4.76 -16.10 -12.12
C SER A 255 -3.50 -16.51 -12.87
N VAL A 256 -3.64 -16.89 -14.14
CA VAL A 256 -2.51 -17.26 -15.01
C VAL A 256 -1.57 -16.08 -15.24
N SER A 257 -2.11 -14.91 -15.58
CA SER A 257 -1.30 -13.72 -15.85
C SER A 257 -0.53 -13.28 -14.62
N THR A 258 -1.17 -13.29 -13.45
CA THR A 258 -0.52 -12.93 -12.17
C THR A 258 0.64 -13.87 -11.86
N ALA A 259 0.45 -15.19 -12.02
CA ALA A 259 1.50 -16.17 -11.80
C ALA A 259 2.69 -15.98 -12.75
N LEU A 260 2.43 -15.75 -14.04
CA LEU A 260 3.48 -15.53 -15.05
C LEU A 260 4.26 -14.24 -14.79
N LEU A 261 3.57 -13.13 -14.54
CA LEU A 261 4.23 -11.84 -14.25
C LEU A 261 5.05 -11.89 -12.96
N ALA A 262 4.56 -12.61 -11.94
CA ALA A 262 5.32 -12.85 -10.71
C ALA A 262 6.59 -13.66 -11.00
N GLN A 263 6.49 -14.72 -11.81
CA GLN A 263 7.66 -15.52 -12.22
C GLN A 263 8.65 -14.69 -13.04
N ASP A 264 8.18 -13.86 -13.97
CA ASP A 264 9.02 -12.98 -14.78
C ASP A 264 9.83 -12.01 -13.91
N LEU A 265 9.23 -11.46 -12.85
CA LEU A 265 9.94 -10.60 -11.90
C LEU A 265 11.03 -11.36 -11.13
N ILE A 266 10.73 -12.58 -10.65
CA ILE A 266 11.71 -13.43 -9.96
C ILE A 266 12.88 -13.80 -10.88
N ASP A 267 12.58 -14.14 -12.14
CA ASP A 267 13.59 -14.48 -13.14
C ASP A 267 14.46 -13.27 -13.49
N ALA A 268 13.86 -12.09 -13.65
CA ALA A 268 14.56 -10.85 -13.93
C ALA A 268 15.56 -10.49 -12.81
N LEU A 269 15.15 -10.64 -11.55
CA LEU A 269 16.02 -10.40 -10.38
C LEU A 269 17.20 -11.40 -10.35
N SER A 270 16.92 -12.68 -10.61
CA SER A 270 17.95 -13.74 -10.62
C SER A 270 19.01 -13.51 -11.71
N ARG A 271 18.59 -13.02 -12.89
CA ARG A 271 19.52 -12.66 -13.98
C ARG A 271 20.35 -11.43 -13.65
N GLY A 272 19.77 -10.45 -12.97
CA GLY A 272 20.46 -9.24 -12.52
C GLY A 272 21.58 -9.53 -11.51
N ASP A 273 21.39 -10.53 -10.65
CA ASP A 273 22.41 -10.98 -9.70
C ASP A 273 23.54 -11.74 -10.41
N ALA A 274 23.21 -12.60 -11.39
CA ALA A 274 24.19 -13.34 -12.19
C ALA A 274 25.10 -12.43 -13.05
N GLN A 275 24.66 -11.21 -13.38
CA GLN A 275 25.46 -10.24 -14.15
C GLN A 275 26.35 -9.34 -13.26
N LYS A 276 26.17 -9.39 -11.94
CA LYS A 276 26.99 -8.65 -10.96
C LYS A 276 28.07 -9.53 -10.29
N ALA A 277 27.95 -10.85 -10.37
CA ALA A 277 28.91 -11.84 -9.88
C ALA A 277 30.02 -12.14 -10.91
#